data_AF-A0A315XGL6-F1
#
_entry.id   AF-A0A315XGL6-F1
#
_cell.length_a   1.000
_cell.length_b   1.000
_cell.length_c   1.000
_cell.angle_alpha   90.00
_cell.angle_beta   90.00
_cell.angle_gamma   90.00
#
_symmetry.space_group_name_H-M   'P 1'
#
loop_
_entity.id
_entity.type
_entity.pdbx_description
1 polymer ?
#
loop_
_entity_poly.entity_id
_entity_poly.type
_entity_poly.pdbx_seq_one_letter_code
_entity_poly.pdbx_strand_id
1 'polypeptide(L)'
;MVKKPAIYSAKLNKTPLRIRNATREEFRKKLVEIPFSGYEVETLSDGRKICITKPGGKNVYGRMQIHDFMVWIHDESNNELWRISHEEIFNDLKNKMNQNITEAKKVILALKRVHAGEEPEEVLSENAKLGKSLQGYAPDLILKVYKWIWGQEDCNYPKGEGRNMSMNAIMDEIYR
;
A
#
# COMPACT_ATOMS: atom_id res chain seq x y z
N MET A 1 5.22 -21.56 -7.86
CA MET A 1 3.80 -21.23 -8.14
C MET A 1 3.55 -19.84 -7.57
N VAL A 2 3.14 -18.87 -8.40
CA VAL A 2 2.76 -17.53 -7.90
C VAL A 2 1.47 -17.70 -7.11
N LYS A 3 1.50 -17.39 -5.82
CA LYS A 3 0.30 -17.41 -4.97
C LYS A 3 -0.62 -16.31 -5.47
N LYS A 4 -1.81 -16.68 -5.95
CA LYS A 4 -2.82 -15.70 -6.36
C LYS A 4 -3.33 -14.95 -5.13
N PRO A 5 -3.61 -13.64 -5.23
CA PRO A 5 -4.20 -12.89 -4.13
C PRO A 5 -5.55 -13.49 -3.77
N ALA A 6 -5.92 -13.38 -2.49
CA ALA A 6 -7.23 -13.83 -2.03
C ALA A 6 -8.30 -12.85 -2.53
N ILE A 7 -9.14 -13.30 -3.46
CA ILE A 7 -10.26 -12.54 -4.03
C ILE A 7 -11.54 -12.95 -3.32
N TYR A 8 -12.31 -11.95 -2.90
CA TYR A 8 -13.59 -12.11 -2.22
C TYR A 8 -14.66 -11.34 -3.00
N SER A 9 -15.84 -11.92 -3.15
CA SER A 9 -17.01 -11.19 -3.64
C SER A 9 -17.84 -10.72 -2.45
N ALA A 10 -17.80 -9.41 -2.16
CA ALA A 10 -18.54 -8.81 -1.05
C ALA A 10 -18.80 -7.32 -1.29
N LYS A 11 -19.95 -6.84 -0.80
CA LYS A 11 -20.23 -5.40 -0.73
C LYS A 11 -19.66 -4.85 0.56
N LEU A 12 -18.93 -3.74 0.49
CA LEU A 12 -18.43 -3.02 1.65
C LEU A 12 -19.09 -1.64 1.68
N ASN A 13 -19.83 -1.34 2.74
CA ASN A 13 -20.33 0.02 2.97
C ASN A 13 -19.13 0.89 3.37
N LYS A 14 -18.85 1.92 2.59
CA LYS A 14 -17.64 2.71 2.74
C LYS A 14 -17.96 4.19 2.71
N THR A 15 -17.41 4.92 3.67
CA THR A 15 -17.44 6.38 3.66
C THR A 15 -16.14 6.89 3.03
N PRO A 16 -16.17 7.92 2.18
CA PRO A 16 -14.95 8.55 1.72
C PRO A 16 -14.11 9.05 2.89
N LEU A 17 -12.81 8.75 2.87
CA LEU A 17 -11.83 9.25 3.82
C LEU A 17 -10.62 9.77 3.05
N ARG A 18 -10.13 10.95 3.40
CA ARG A 18 -8.92 11.53 2.80
C ARG A 18 -7.95 11.89 3.91
N ILE A 19 -6.85 11.15 3.96
CA ILE A 19 -5.73 11.43 4.85
C ILE A 19 -4.50 11.53 3.99
N ARG A 20 -3.90 12.72 3.96
CA ARG A 20 -2.61 12.92 3.31
C ARG A 20 -1.53 12.12 4.04
N ASN A 21 -0.62 11.54 3.27
CA ASN A 21 0.60 10.97 3.78
C ASN A 21 1.39 12.05 4.53
N ALA A 22 2.25 11.60 5.44
CA ALA A 22 3.04 12.46 6.28
C ALA A 22 4.20 11.63 6.84
N THR A 23 4.95 12.21 7.77
CA THR A 23 5.90 11.44 8.57
C THR A 23 5.20 10.28 9.27
N ARG A 24 5.97 9.25 9.61
CA ARG A 24 5.49 8.05 10.31
C ARG A 24 4.58 8.38 11.50
N GLU A 25 5.02 9.29 12.36
CA GLU A 25 4.31 9.64 13.58
C GLU A 25 3.01 10.39 13.30
N GLU A 26 3.05 11.39 12.42
CA GLU A 26 1.89 12.20 12.07
C GLU A 26 0.82 11.39 11.35
N PHE A 27 1.23 10.55 10.39
CA PHE A 27 0.31 9.69 9.66
C PHE A 27 -0.36 8.69 10.61
N ARG A 28 0.45 7.99 11.42
CA ARG A 28 -0.05 7.05 12.44
C ARG A 28 -1.04 7.71 13.40
N LYS A 29 -0.76 8.92 13.89
CA LYS A 29 -1.66 9.64 14.81
C LYS A 29 -3.05 9.82 14.20
N LYS A 30 -3.12 10.27 12.95
CA LYS A 30 -4.38 10.40 12.20
C LYS A 30 -5.09 9.05 12.04
N LEU A 31 -4.34 7.98 11.75
CA LEU A 31 -4.91 6.63 11.59
C LEU A 31 -5.53 6.07 12.88
N VAL A 32 -4.90 6.33 14.03
CA VAL A 32 -5.40 5.92 15.35
C VAL A 32 -6.77 6.55 15.64
N GLU A 33 -6.95 7.81 15.25
CA GLU A 33 -8.18 8.61 15.49
C GLU A 33 -9.37 8.22 14.59
N ILE A 34 -9.15 7.49 13.49
CA ILE A 34 -10.24 7.07 12.59
C ILE A 34 -11.25 6.16 13.35
N PRO A 35 -12.56 6.39 13.27
CA PRO A 35 -13.57 5.50 13.86
C PRO A 35 -13.59 4.09 13.24
N PHE A 36 -14.19 3.12 13.93
CA PHE A 36 -14.33 1.77 13.39
C PHE A 36 -15.37 1.75 12.27
N SER A 37 -14.95 1.44 11.05
CA SER A 37 -15.80 1.36 9.85
C SER A 37 -15.00 0.83 8.64
N GLY A 38 -15.68 0.76 7.49
CA GLY A 38 -15.06 0.68 6.17
C GLY A 38 -14.93 2.06 5.52
N TYR A 39 -13.81 2.30 4.82
CA TYR A 39 -13.54 3.58 4.17
C TYR A 39 -12.98 3.42 2.75
N GLU A 40 -13.34 4.34 1.85
CA GLU A 40 -12.66 4.54 0.55
C GLU A 40 -11.58 5.59 0.72
N VAL A 41 -10.33 5.18 0.55
CA VAL A 41 -9.17 6.01 0.89
C VAL A 41 -8.42 6.54 -0.32
N GLU A 42 -8.39 5.80 -1.42
CA GLU A 42 -7.73 6.21 -2.66
C GLU A 42 -8.54 5.76 -3.88
N THR A 43 -8.34 6.45 -5.00
CA THR A 43 -8.82 6.03 -6.32
C THR A 43 -7.61 5.84 -7.22
N LEU A 44 -7.53 4.67 -7.87
CA LEU A 44 -6.51 4.36 -8.86
C LEU A 44 -6.90 4.98 -10.21
N SER A 45 -5.90 5.19 -11.04
CA SER A 45 -6.02 5.72 -12.40
C SER A 45 -6.89 4.87 -13.33
N ASP A 46 -7.07 3.59 -13.03
CA ASP A 46 -7.97 2.68 -13.76
C ASP A 46 -9.38 2.57 -13.14
N GLY A 47 -9.70 3.43 -12.16
CA GLY A 47 -11.02 3.51 -11.55
C GLY A 47 -11.24 2.57 -10.35
N ARG A 48 -10.36 1.57 -10.15
CA ARG A 48 -10.38 0.75 -8.94
C ARG A 48 -10.11 1.61 -7.70
N LYS A 49 -10.58 1.17 -6.55
CA LYS A 49 -10.45 1.92 -5.28
C LYS A 49 -9.56 1.19 -4.30
N ILE A 50 -8.82 1.93 -3.48
CA ILE A 50 -8.22 1.38 -2.26
C ILE A 50 -9.16 1.68 -1.10
N CYS A 51 -9.44 0.65 -0.31
CA CYS A 51 -10.34 0.71 0.81
C CYS A 51 -9.64 0.20 2.07
N ILE A 52 -10.08 0.64 3.26
CA ILE A 52 -9.65 0.05 4.52
C ILE A 52 -10.84 -0.39 5.37
N THR A 53 -10.62 -1.37 6.25
CA THR A 53 -11.59 -1.79 7.27
C THR A 53 -10.94 -1.82 8.64
N LYS A 54 -11.48 -1.06 9.60
CA LYS A 54 -10.97 -0.95 10.98
C LYS A 54 -12.04 -1.41 11.98
N PRO A 55 -11.72 -2.33 12.93
CA PRO A 55 -10.42 -2.95 13.16
C PRO A 55 -10.09 -4.04 12.13
N GLY A 56 -8.80 -4.35 11.96
CA GLY A 56 -8.29 -5.41 11.07
C GLY A 56 -8.24 -6.81 11.69
N GLY A 57 -8.53 -6.91 13.00
CA GLY A 57 -8.66 -8.18 13.71
C GLY A 57 -7.34 -8.85 14.09
N LYS A 58 -6.18 -8.20 13.89
CA LYS A 58 -4.89 -8.74 14.30
C LYS A 58 -4.79 -8.91 15.82
N ASN A 59 -4.28 -10.07 16.23
CA ASN A 59 -3.94 -10.37 17.62
C ASN A 59 -2.43 -10.53 17.76
N VAL A 60 -1.83 -9.85 18.74
CA VAL A 60 -0.40 -9.93 19.05
C VAL A 60 -0.25 -10.28 20.53
N TYR A 61 0.32 -11.46 20.81
CA TYR A 61 0.50 -12.00 22.17
C TYR A 61 -0.79 -11.96 23.03
N GLY A 62 -1.91 -12.35 22.45
CA GLY A 62 -3.22 -12.36 23.13
C GLY A 62 -3.92 -11.00 23.17
N ARG A 63 -3.29 -9.91 22.69
CA ARG A 63 -3.86 -8.56 22.68
C ARG A 63 -4.34 -8.18 21.29
N MET A 64 -5.63 -7.85 21.19
CA MET A 64 -6.21 -7.32 19.96
C MET A 64 -5.60 -5.95 19.64
N GLN A 65 -5.10 -5.80 18.42
CA GLN A 65 -4.61 -4.53 17.92
C GLN A 65 -5.79 -3.70 17.41
N ILE A 66 -6.44 -2.95 18.31
CA ILE A 66 -7.67 -2.21 17.99
C ILE A 66 -7.50 -1.12 16.92
N HIS A 67 -6.26 -0.70 16.68
CA HIS A 67 -5.91 0.27 15.65
C HIS A 67 -5.39 -0.37 14.36
N ASP A 68 -5.31 -1.71 14.30
CA ASP A 68 -5.07 -2.43 13.05
C ASP A 68 -6.22 -2.20 12.08
N PHE A 69 -5.94 -2.31 10.79
CA PHE A 69 -6.95 -2.28 9.73
C PHE A 69 -6.49 -3.12 8.57
N MET A 70 -7.41 -3.64 7.77
CA MET A 70 -7.06 -4.30 6.51
C MET A 70 -7.04 -3.30 5.37
N VAL A 71 -6.13 -3.47 4.41
CA VAL A 71 -6.05 -2.68 3.18
C VAL A 71 -6.54 -3.54 2.01
N TRP A 72 -7.53 -3.06 1.30
CA TRP A 72 -8.23 -3.75 0.22
C TRP A 72 -8.11 -2.98 -1.08
N ILE A 73 -7.97 -3.69 -2.18
CA ILE A 73 -8.20 -3.18 -3.52
C ILE A 73 -9.59 -3.64 -3.93
N HIS A 74 -10.42 -2.71 -4.39
CA HIS A 74 -11.81 -2.92 -4.76
C HIS A 74 -12.01 -2.58 -6.23
N ASP A 75 -12.46 -3.56 -7.00
CA ASP A 75 -12.94 -3.37 -8.36
C ASP A 75 -14.47 -3.46 -8.36
N GLU A 76 -15.12 -2.34 -8.61
CA GLU A 76 -16.58 -2.23 -8.58
C GLU A 76 -17.24 -2.87 -9.81
N SER A 77 -16.50 -3.02 -10.91
CA SER A 77 -17.04 -3.57 -12.15
C SER A 77 -17.42 -5.04 -12.03
N ASN A 78 -16.68 -5.79 -11.20
CA ASN A 78 -16.88 -7.21 -10.91
C ASN A 78 -17.18 -7.50 -9.43
N ASN A 79 -17.28 -6.46 -8.59
CA ASN A 79 -17.50 -6.56 -7.14
C ASN A 79 -16.44 -7.45 -6.45
N GLU A 80 -15.18 -7.31 -6.90
CA GLU A 80 -14.04 -8.05 -6.35
C GLU A 80 -13.27 -7.21 -5.32
N LEU A 81 -12.94 -7.86 -4.21
CA LEU A 81 -12.07 -7.34 -3.17
C LEU A 81 -10.89 -8.26 -3.01
N TRP A 82 -9.67 -7.72 -3.04
CA TRP A 82 -8.48 -8.50 -2.74
C TRP A 82 -7.45 -7.70 -1.95
N ARG A 83 -6.48 -8.43 -1.40
CA ARG A 83 -5.36 -7.86 -0.67
C ARG A 83 -4.08 -8.26 -1.36
N ILE A 84 -3.18 -7.29 -1.48
CA ILE A 84 -1.83 -7.49 -1.94
C ILE A 84 -0.90 -7.54 -0.72
N SER A 85 -0.04 -8.55 -0.67
CA SER A 85 0.94 -8.73 0.42
C SER A 85 2.25 -8.00 0.14
N HIS A 86 3.04 -7.77 1.20
CA HIS A 86 4.42 -7.28 1.08
C HIS A 86 5.26 -8.14 0.12
N GLU A 87 5.11 -9.46 0.18
CA GLU A 87 5.83 -10.40 -0.68
C GLU A 87 5.42 -10.26 -2.16
N GLU A 88 4.13 -10.07 -2.45
CA GLU A 88 3.65 -9.86 -3.81
C GLU A 88 4.19 -8.56 -4.41
N ILE A 89 4.21 -7.46 -3.64
CA ILE A 89 4.76 -6.19 -4.13
C ILE A 89 6.28 -6.31 -4.31
N PHE A 90 6.97 -6.92 -3.35
CA PHE A 90 8.41 -7.14 -3.45
C PHE A 90 8.79 -7.94 -4.71
N ASN A 91 8.11 -9.07 -4.94
CA ASN A 91 8.34 -9.90 -6.12
C ASN A 91 8.00 -9.17 -7.43
N ASP A 92 6.94 -8.36 -7.44
CA ASP A 92 6.59 -7.53 -8.59
C ASP A 92 7.69 -6.51 -8.91
N LEU A 93 8.19 -5.77 -7.91
CA LEU A 93 9.30 -4.82 -8.09
C LEU A 93 10.59 -5.52 -8.55
N LYS A 94 10.90 -6.69 -7.99
CA LYS A 94 12.03 -7.52 -8.43
C LYS A 94 11.88 -7.95 -9.89
N ASN A 95 10.69 -8.37 -10.30
CA ASN A 95 10.42 -8.71 -11.71
C ASN A 95 10.56 -7.48 -12.62
N LYS A 96 10.14 -6.30 -12.18
CA LYS A 96 10.34 -5.05 -12.93
C LYS A 96 11.84 -4.73 -13.11
N MET A 97 12.66 -4.95 -12.07
CA MET A 97 14.12 -4.79 -12.16
C MET A 97 14.74 -5.70 -13.22
N ASN A 98 14.27 -6.95 -13.32
CA ASN A 98 14.70 -7.90 -14.35
C ASN A 98 14.25 -7.49 -15.78
N GLN A 99 13.12 -6.79 -15.91
CA GLN A 99 12.62 -6.30 -17.22
C GLN A 99 13.41 -5.08 -17.70
N ASN A 100 13.56 -4.09 -16.83
CA ASN A 100 14.30 -2.86 -17.13
C ASN A 100 14.73 -2.18 -15.82
N ILE A 101 16.00 -2.33 -15.48
CA ILE A 101 16.59 -1.80 -14.25
C ILE A 101 16.43 -0.28 -14.11
N THR A 102 16.58 0.49 -15.19
CA THR A 102 16.53 1.95 -15.16
C THR A 102 15.11 2.44 -14.85
N GLU A 103 14.10 1.89 -15.51
CA GLU A 103 12.71 2.28 -15.25
C GLU A 103 12.21 1.74 -13.90
N ALA A 104 12.61 0.54 -13.51
CA ALA A 104 12.24 -0.03 -12.22
C ALA A 104 12.84 0.76 -11.05
N LYS A 105 14.10 1.20 -11.16
CA LYS A 105 14.73 2.09 -10.15
C LYS A 105 13.94 3.38 -9.97
N LYS A 106 13.38 3.97 -11.03
CA LYS A 106 12.51 5.16 -10.90
C LYS A 106 11.27 4.88 -10.06
N VAL A 107 10.61 3.72 -10.27
CA VAL A 107 9.44 3.31 -9.48
C VAL A 107 9.82 3.12 -8.01
N ILE A 108 10.94 2.45 -7.73
CA ILE A 108 11.40 2.21 -6.34
C ILE A 108 11.80 3.53 -5.66
N LEU A 109 12.47 4.45 -6.36
CA LEU A 109 12.81 5.76 -5.80
C LEU A 109 11.56 6.61 -5.52
N ALA A 110 10.55 6.52 -6.38
CA ALA A 110 9.24 7.14 -6.13
C ALA A 110 8.56 6.51 -4.89
N LEU A 111 8.62 5.18 -4.74
CA LEU A 111 8.12 4.48 -3.56
C LEU A 111 8.88 4.88 -2.27
N LYS A 112 10.20 5.11 -2.35
CA LYS A 112 11.02 5.62 -1.24
C LYS A 112 10.58 7.01 -0.78
N ARG A 113 10.14 7.87 -1.70
CA ARG A 113 9.58 9.20 -1.37
C ARG A 113 8.26 9.08 -0.61
N VAL A 114 7.37 8.18 -1.07
CA VAL A 114 6.13 7.85 -0.34
C VAL A 114 6.44 7.27 1.05
N HIS A 115 7.46 6.42 1.17
CA HIS A 115 7.92 5.91 2.46
C HIS A 115 8.35 7.03 3.42
N ALA A 116 9.00 8.07 2.89
CA ALA A 116 9.44 9.25 3.64
C ALA A 116 8.30 10.23 4.00
N GLY A 117 7.08 10.00 3.50
CA GLY A 117 5.89 10.77 3.86
C GLY A 117 5.31 11.64 2.74
N GLU A 118 5.88 11.60 1.54
CA GLU A 118 5.33 12.33 0.39
C GLU A 118 4.01 11.69 -0.08
N GLU A 119 3.07 12.52 -0.56
CA GLU A 119 1.78 12.02 -1.04
C GLU A 119 1.96 11.26 -2.37
N PRO A 120 1.49 10.00 -2.49
CA PRO A 120 1.64 9.22 -3.72
C PRO A 120 1.10 9.93 -4.97
N GLU A 121 -0.03 10.63 -4.87
CA GLU A 121 -0.59 11.38 -6.01
C GLU A 121 0.35 12.48 -6.50
N GLU A 122 1.01 13.21 -5.58
CA GLU A 122 1.97 14.26 -5.93
C GLU A 122 3.21 13.65 -6.59
N VAL A 123 3.75 12.58 -6.02
CA VAL A 123 4.89 11.84 -6.59
C VAL A 123 4.58 11.31 -8.00
N LEU A 124 3.38 10.78 -8.22
CA LEU A 124 2.93 10.28 -9.53
C LEU A 124 2.73 11.41 -10.54
N SER A 125 2.25 12.57 -10.10
CA SER A 125 1.97 13.72 -10.98
C SER A 125 3.22 14.31 -11.63
N GLU A 126 4.38 14.19 -10.97
CA GLU A 126 5.67 14.66 -11.49
C GLU A 126 6.15 13.87 -12.71
N ASN A 127 5.71 12.62 -12.87
CA ASN A 127 6.06 11.79 -14.02
C ASN A 127 4.90 10.88 -14.43
N ALA A 128 4.03 11.41 -15.30
CA ALA A 128 2.90 10.66 -15.87
C ALA A 128 3.29 9.41 -16.68
N LYS A 129 4.59 9.18 -16.97
CA LYS A 129 5.09 7.98 -17.67
C LYS A 129 5.77 6.97 -16.75
N LEU A 130 5.84 7.25 -15.44
CA LEU A 130 6.52 6.41 -14.45
C LEU A 130 6.10 4.93 -14.61
N GLY A 131 7.07 4.08 -14.93
CA GLY A 131 6.90 2.63 -15.03
C GLY A 131 5.83 2.12 -16.00
N LYS A 132 5.31 2.96 -16.92
CA LYS A 132 4.27 2.54 -17.89
C LYS A 132 4.73 1.45 -18.85
N SER A 133 6.04 1.33 -19.08
CA SER A 133 6.63 0.27 -19.92
C SER A 133 6.86 -1.05 -19.17
N LEU A 134 6.65 -1.09 -17.85
CA LEU A 134 6.92 -2.25 -17.01
C LEU A 134 5.64 -3.07 -16.80
N GLN A 135 5.74 -4.38 -16.96
CA GLN A 135 4.64 -5.31 -16.72
C GLN A 135 4.45 -5.57 -15.22
N GLY A 136 3.26 -6.06 -14.84
CA GLY A 136 2.88 -6.34 -13.44
C GLY A 136 1.99 -5.27 -12.85
N TYR A 137 2.08 -5.03 -11.54
CA TYR A 137 1.27 -4.01 -10.89
C TYR A 137 1.65 -2.60 -11.37
N ALA A 138 0.65 -1.75 -11.59
CA ALA A 138 0.87 -0.37 -11.98
C ALA A 138 1.57 0.41 -10.84
N PRO A 139 2.53 1.31 -11.14
CA PRO A 139 3.16 2.13 -10.10
C PRO A 139 2.18 2.91 -9.23
N ASP A 140 1.09 3.40 -9.83
CA ASP A 140 -0.01 4.05 -9.12
C ASP A 140 -0.63 3.16 -8.03
N LEU A 141 -0.90 1.89 -8.35
CA LEU A 141 -1.37 0.91 -7.37
C LEU A 141 -0.32 0.69 -6.26
N ILE A 142 0.94 0.47 -6.64
CA ILE A 142 2.03 0.17 -5.69
C ILE A 142 2.21 1.32 -4.69
N LEU A 143 2.34 2.55 -5.17
CA LEU A 143 2.58 3.72 -4.33
C LEU A 143 1.42 4.00 -3.38
N LYS A 144 0.18 3.97 -3.90
CA LYS A 144 -1.02 4.25 -3.10
C LYS A 144 -1.30 3.14 -2.09
N VAL A 145 -1.12 1.86 -2.44
CA VAL A 145 -1.38 0.77 -1.50
C VAL A 145 -0.34 0.71 -0.39
N TYR A 146 0.94 0.97 -0.70
CA TYR A 146 2.00 0.93 0.31
C TYR A 146 1.88 2.02 1.35
N LYS A 147 1.39 3.22 0.99
CA LYS A 147 1.03 4.27 1.97
C LYS A 147 0.16 3.68 3.09
N TRP A 148 -0.89 2.94 2.74
CA TRP A 148 -1.82 2.37 3.71
C TRP A 148 -1.28 1.13 4.41
N ILE A 149 -0.56 0.25 3.71
CA ILE A 149 0.10 -0.92 4.32
C ILE A 149 1.13 -0.47 5.37
N TRP A 150 1.94 0.54 5.08
CA TRP A 150 2.88 1.07 6.06
C TRP A 150 2.18 1.78 7.22
N GLY A 151 1.09 2.49 6.96
CA GLY A 151 0.22 3.02 8.02
C GLY A 151 -0.30 1.92 8.96
N GLN A 152 -0.67 0.76 8.40
CA GLN A 152 -1.08 -0.41 9.17
C GLN A 152 0.07 -0.95 10.03
N GLU A 153 1.26 -1.09 9.45
CA GLU A 153 2.47 -1.50 10.19
C GLU A 153 2.79 -0.55 11.34
N ASP A 154 2.66 0.76 11.14
CA ASP A 154 2.92 1.77 12.18
C ASP A 154 1.89 1.74 13.32
N CYS A 155 0.63 1.43 13.00
CA CYS A 155 -0.40 1.24 14.01
C CYS A 155 -0.14 -0.01 14.84
N ASN A 156 0.25 -1.11 14.19
CA ASN A 156 0.54 -2.39 14.83
C ASN A 156 1.84 -2.40 15.63
N TYR A 157 2.85 -1.69 15.13
CA TYR A 157 4.19 -1.66 15.71
C TYR A 157 4.71 -0.22 15.80
N PRO A 158 4.20 0.62 16.73
CA PRO A 158 4.56 2.03 16.83
C PRO A 158 6.05 2.30 17.02
N LYS A 159 6.76 1.36 17.66
CA LYS A 159 8.22 1.40 17.90
C LYS A 159 8.98 0.35 17.09
N GLY A 160 8.30 -0.37 16.20
CA GLY A 160 8.91 -1.45 15.42
C GLY A 160 9.47 -0.97 14.08
N GLU A 161 10.14 -1.87 13.38
CA GLU A 161 10.73 -1.60 12.07
C GLU A 161 9.81 -1.96 10.90
N GLY A 162 8.55 -2.34 11.14
CA GLY A 162 7.67 -2.98 10.13
C GLY A 162 7.72 -2.35 8.73
N ARG A 163 7.48 -1.03 8.61
CA ARG A 163 7.62 -0.31 7.32
C ARG A 163 9.04 -0.32 6.76
N ASN A 164 10.03 -0.06 7.61
CA ASN A 164 11.44 -0.01 7.25
C ASN A 164 11.95 -1.37 6.76
N MET A 165 11.50 -2.48 7.36
CA MET A 165 11.87 -3.83 6.92
C MET A 165 11.49 -4.05 5.45
N SER A 166 10.26 -3.70 5.07
CA SER A 166 9.81 -3.85 3.69
C SER A 166 10.55 -2.89 2.73
N MET A 167 10.76 -1.63 3.11
CA MET A 167 11.46 -0.67 2.25
C MET A 167 12.95 -1.02 2.10
N ASN A 168 13.63 -1.46 3.17
CA ASN A 168 15.02 -1.87 3.14
C ASN A 168 15.21 -3.09 2.23
N ALA A 169 14.35 -4.12 2.35
CA ALA A 169 14.39 -5.27 1.46
C ALA A 169 14.28 -4.87 -0.02
N ILE A 170 13.39 -3.93 -0.35
CA ILE A 170 13.23 -3.38 -1.70
C ILE A 170 14.50 -2.62 -2.14
N MET A 171 15.08 -1.81 -1.26
CA MET A 171 16.31 -1.05 -1.56
C MET A 171 17.51 -1.95 -1.78
N ASP A 172 17.63 -3.07 -1.07
CA ASP A 172 18.73 -4.01 -1.27
C ASP A 172 18.74 -4.59 -2.69
N GLU A 173 17.58 -4.77 -3.33
CA GLU A 173 17.49 -5.20 -4.74
C GLU A 173 18.01 -4.15 -5.73
N ILE A 174 18.10 -2.86 -5.36
CA ILE A 174 18.70 -1.82 -6.23
C ILE A 174 20.23 -1.96 -6.33
N TYR A 175 20.85 -2.44 -5.26
CA TYR A 175 22.29 -2.49 -5.06
C TYR A 175 22.92 -3.87 -5.28
N ARG A 176 22.08 -4.89 -5.52
CA ARG A 176 22.51 -6.18 -6.06
C ARG A 176 22.82 -6.08 -7.55
#